data_AF-A0A1E5TCM7-F1
#
_entry.id   AF-A0A1E5TCM7-F1
#
_cell.length_a   1.000
_cell.length_b   1.000
_cell.length_c   1.000
_cell.angle_alpha   90.00
_cell.angle_beta   90.00
_cell.angle_gamma   90.00
#
_symmetry.space_group_name_H-M   'P 1'
#
loop_
_entity.id
_entity.type
_entity.pdbx_description
1 polymer ?
#
loop_
_entity_poly.entity_id
_entity_poly.type
_entity_poly.pdbx_seq_one_letter_code
_entity_poly.pdbx_strand_id
1 'polypeptide(L)' 'MFRETEQFVIGLLNNLKSEMSIIFISHRLHSLKHIADRIYTIEDGNSNISGSHEQLICTFNFYSAFWKDIMQLA' A
#
# COMPACT_ATOMS: atom_id res chain seq x y z
N MET A 1 -1.76 -14.75 9.77
CA MET A 1 -2.60 -15.11 8.61
C MET A 1 -1.72 -15.82 7.61
N PHE A 2 -2.14 -16.96 7.06
CA PHE A 2 -1.33 -17.70 6.09
C PHE A 2 -1.12 -16.84 4.83
N ARG A 3 0.13 -16.73 4.35
CA ARG A 3 0.49 -15.89 3.18
C ARG A 3 -0.35 -16.23 1.94
N GLU A 4 -0.72 -17.49 1.79
CA GLU A 4 -1.54 -18.01 0.70
C GLU A 4 -2.96 -17.41 0.70
N THR A 5 -3.60 -17.34 1.86
CA THR A 5 -4.95 -16.75 1.99
C THR A 5 -4.94 -15.26 1.64
N GLU A 6 -3.90 -14.54 2.04
CA GLU A 6 -3.77 -13.12 1.70
C GLU A 6 -3.58 -12.89 0.20
N GLN A 7 -2.71 -13.68 -0.44
CA GLN A 7 -2.52 -13.60 -1.89
C GLN A 7 -3.80 -13.92 -2.66
N PHE A 8 -4.56 -14.92 -2.22
CA PHE A 8 -5.85 -15.26 -2.80
C PHE A 8 -6.85 -14.10 -2.72
N VAL A 9 -6.98 -13.49 -1.54
CA VAL A 9 -7.89 -12.34 -1.33
C VAL A 9 -7.45 -11.14 -2.18
N ILE A 10 -6.15 -10.83 -2.23
CA ILE A 10 -5.62 -9.75 -3.07
C ILE A 10 -5.91 -10.01 -4.55
N GLY A 11 -5.76 -11.26 -5.02
CA GLY A 11 -6.08 -11.65 -6.39
C GLY A 11 -7.56 -11.43 -6.73
N LEU A 12 -8.46 -11.83 -5.83
CA LEU A 12 -9.90 -11.58 -5.98
C LEU A 12 -10.21 -10.08 -6.06
N LEU A 13 -9.65 -9.28 -5.15
CA LEU A 13 -9.88 -7.84 -5.14
C LEU A 13 -9.36 -7.19 -6.43
N ASN A 14 -8.19 -7.60 -6.95
CA ASN A 14 -7.66 -7.12 -8.22
C ASN A 14 -8.61 -7.38 -9.40
N ASN A 15 -9.27 -8.54 -9.44
CA ASN A 15 -10.27 -8.83 -10.47
C ASN A 15 -11.50 -7.93 -10.35
N LEU A 16 -11.89 -7.54 -9.13
CA LEU A 16 -13.06 -6.69 -8.88
C LEU A 16 -12.80 -5.19 -9.11
N LYS A 17 -11.53 -4.75 -9.18
CA LYS A 17 -11.19 -3.32 -9.34
C LYS A 17 -11.74 -2.69 -10.64
N SER A 18 -11.98 -3.49 -11.68
CA SER A 18 -12.62 -2.98 -12.92
C SER A 18 -14.12 -2.76 -12.77
N GLU A 19 -14.75 -3.36 -11.76
CA GLU A 19 -16.20 -3.34 -11.57
C GLU A 19 -16.63 -2.43 -10.40
N MET A 20 -15.75 -2.21 -9.42
CA MET A 20 -16.06 -1.40 -8.25
C MET A 20 -14.85 -0.66 -7.66
N SER A 21 -15.12 0.44 -6.97
CA SER A 21 -14.13 1.14 -6.17
C SER A 21 -13.86 0.40 -4.86
N ILE A 22 -12.59 0.17 -4.55
CA ILE A 22 -12.15 -0.53 -3.34
C ILE A 22 -11.35 0.44 -2.48
N ILE A 23 -11.83 0.71 -1.26
CA ILE A 23 -11.09 1.43 -0.23
C ILE A 23 -10.45 0.39 0.69
N PHE A 24 -9.14 0.20 0.55
CA PHE A 24 -8.38 -0.79 1.31
C PHE A 24 -7.54 -0.11 2.40
N ILE A 25 -7.87 -0.38 3.68
CA ILE A 25 -7.19 0.18 4.85
C ILE A 25 -6.32 -0.90 5.48
N SER A 26 -5.01 -0.67 5.56
CA SER A 26 -4.07 -1.64 6.10
C SER A 26 -2.84 -0.96 6.70
N HIS A 27 -2.29 -1.55 7.76
CA HIS A 27 -0.97 -1.21 8.30
C HIS A 27 0.17 -1.96 7.59
N ARG A 28 -0.16 -2.91 6.70
CA ARG A 28 0.80 -3.77 6.00
C ARG A 28 1.10 -3.22 4.61
N LEU A 29 2.17 -2.42 4.54
CA LEU A 29 2.58 -1.71 3.32
C LEU A 29 3.00 -2.64 2.18
N HIS A 30 3.52 -3.84 2.47
CA HIS A 30 3.87 -4.81 1.44
C HIS A 30 2.66 -5.28 0.62
N SER A 31 1.47 -5.35 1.21
CA SER A 31 0.26 -5.78 0.51
C SER A 31 -0.32 -4.65 -0.32
N LEU A 32 -0.23 -3.41 0.20
CA LEU A 32 -0.70 -2.20 -0.48
C LEU A 32 -0.04 -1.96 -1.83
N LYS A 33 1.28 -2.21 -1.96
CA LYS A 33 1.99 -2.00 -3.24
C LYS A 33 1.45 -2.85 -4.40
N HIS A 34 0.81 -3.98 -4.10
CA HIS A 34 0.35 -4.94 -5.09
C HIS A 34 -1.08 -4.68 -5.58
N ILE A 35 -1.84 -3.82 -4.89
CA ILE A 35 -3.26 -3.62 -5.13
C ILE A 35 -3.66 -2.16 -5.23
N ALA A 36 -2.97 -1.23 -4.59
CA ALA A 36 -3.42 0.16 -4.56
C ALA A 36 -3.01 0.91 -5.83
N ASP A 37 -3.98 1.52 -6.52
CA ASP A 37 -3.70 2.48 -7.61
C ASP A 37 -3.19 3.80 -7.04
N ARG A 38 -3.76 4.21 -5.90
CA ARG A 38 -3.34 5.38 -5.13
C ARG A 38 -3.33 5.03 -3.66
N ILE A 39 -2.27 5.45 -2.99
CA ILE A 39 -2.01 5.25 -1.57
C ILE A 39 -2.15 6.60 -0.88
N TYR A 40 -2.83 6.62 0.26
CA TYR A 40 -2.90 7.76 1.18
C TYR A 40 -2.28 7.32 2.50
N THR A 41 -1.33 8.09 3.01
CA THR A 41 -0.77 7.85 4.35
C THR A 41 -1.45 8.78 5.34
N ILE A 42 -1.87 8.24 6.48
CA ILE A 42 -2.44 9.01 7.58
C ILE A 42 -1.44 9.01 8.72
N GLU A 43 -0.99 10.19 9.12
CA GLU A 43 -0.06 10.43 10.23
C GLU A 43 -0.61 11.59 11.06
N ASP A 44 -0.68 11.41 12.38
CA ASP A 44 -1.23 12.40 13.32
C ASP A 44 -2.61 12.97 12.92
N GLY A 45 -3.48 12.11 12.37
CA GLY A 45 -4.82 12.49 11.92
C GLY A 45 -4.86 13.27 10.60
N ASN A 46 -3.73 13.50 9.93
CA ASN A 46 -3.64 14.21 8.66
C ASN A 46 -3.21 13.29 7.52
N SER A 47 -3.77 13.52 6.33
CA SER A 47 -3.36 12.84 5.08
C SER A 47 -2.65 13.81 4.14
N ASN A 48 -1.40 14.15 4.47
CA ASN A 48 -0.64 15.14 3.70
C ASN A 48 0.06 14.56 2.45
N ILE A 49 0.16 13.24 2.35
CA ILE A 49 0.91 12.56 1.30
C ILE A 49 0.03 11.50 0.63
N SER A 50 -0.05 11.58 -0.69
CA SER A 50 -0.76 10.60 -1.51
C SER A 50 -0.14 10.45 -2.90
N GLY A 51 -0.27 9.27 -3.50
CA GLY A 51 0.30 8.98 -4.82
C GLY A 51 0.32 7.49 -5.14
N SER A 52 0.85 7.11 -6.30
CA SER A 52 1.19 5.71 -6.59
C SER A 52 2.40 5.26 -5.76
N HIS A 53 2.64 3.94 -5.68
CA HIS A 53 3.84 3.41 -5.04
C HIS A 53 5.13 4.01 -5.63
N GLU A 54 5.24 4.11 -6.96
CA GLU A 54 6.45 4.67 -7.60
C GLU A 54 6.63 6.15 -7.28
N GLN A 55 5.56 6.94 -7.24
CA GLN A 55 5.63 8.36 -6.90
C GLN A 55 6.06 8.57 -5.44
N LEU A 56 5.51 7.75 -4.54
CA LEU A 56 5.78 7.86 -3.11
C LEU A 56 7.17 7.38 -2.73
N ILE A 57 7.74 6.39 -3.42
CA ILE A 57 9.10 5.91 -3.12
C ILE A 57 10.19 6.88 -3.63
N CYS A 58 9.91 7.62 -4.69
CA CYS A 58 10.84 8.61 -5.28
C CYS A 58 10.90 9.94 -4.53
N THR A 59 9.95 10.22 -3.63
CA THR A 59 9.89 11.47 -2.87
C THR A 59 10.27 11.23 -1.42
N PHE A 60 10.90 12.21 -0.76
CA PHE A 60 11.23 12.10 0.67
C PHE A 60 9.97 12.32 1.51
N ASN A 61 9.41 11.24 2.04
CA ASN A 61 8.18 11.22 2.83
C ASN A 61 8.13 10.01 3.79
N PHE A 62 7.11 9.96 4.66
CA PHE A 62 6.88 8.86 5.61
C PHE A 62 6.86 7.47 4.94
N TYR A 63 6.16 7.35 3.80
CA TYR A 63 6.07 6.10 3.05
C TYR A 63 7.46 5.62 2.58
N SER A 64 8.24 6.51 1.96
CA SER A 64 9.60 6.22 1.49
C SER A 64 10.56 5.87 2.64
N ALA A 65 10.42 6.52 3.79
CA ALA A 65 11.23 6.27 4.98
C ALA A 65 10.95 4.87 5.53
N PHE A 66 9.67 4.51 5.69
CA PHE A 66 9.25 3.18 6.10
C PHE A 66 9.81 2.08 5.18
N TRP A 67 9.75 2.28 3.85
CA TRP A 67 10.28 1.31 2.89
C TRP A 67 11.79 1.19 2.94
N LYS A 68 12.52 2.29 3.18
CA LYS A 68 13.98 2.25 3.38
C LYS A 68 14.36 1.45 4.62
N ASP A 69 13.65 1.63 5.73
CA ASP A 69 13.93 0.90 6.97
C ASP A 69 13.73 -0.61 6.78
N ILE A 70 12.64 -1.02 6.11
CA ILE A 70 12.42 -2.44 5.78
C ILE A 70 13.50 -2.99 4.86
N MET A 71 13.93 -2.22 3.85
CA MET A 71 14.95 -2.67 2.90
C MET A 71 16.36 -2.74 3.49
N GLN A 72 16.67 -1.95 4.52
CA GLN A 72 17.96 -2.02 5.23
C GLN A 72 18.02 -3.14 6.27
N LEU A 73 16.87 -3.68 6.67
CA LEU A 73 16.75 -4.82 7.60
C LEU A 73 16.76 -6.20 6.90
N ALA A 74 16.96 -6.24 5.58
CA ALA A 74 17.03 -7.47 4.76
C ALA A 74 18.45 -7.71 4.24
#